data_AF-C4GK21-F1
#
_entry.id   AF-C4GK21-F1
#
_cell.length_a   1.000
_cell.length_b   1.000
_cell.length_c   1.000
_cell.angle_alpha   90.00
_cell.angle_beta   90.00
_cell.angle_gamma   90.00
#
_symmetry.space_group_name_H-M   'P 1'
#
loop_
_entity.id
_entity.type
_entity.pdbx_description
1 polymer ?
#
loop_
_entity_poly.entity_id
_entity_poly.type
_entity_poly.pdbx_seq_one_letter_code
_entity_poly.pdbx_strand_id
1 'polypeptide(L)'
;MSYFKTTTACAALLLLTACTSHIPNTPRSKAQIQAGTRAQTYKTLLHENTAPTAGGGSMRVVTYADKETPNANPYNGNQLYLIRPSDSSKIVALKTLKLLATLTSGGSYQSSDKEELVGTPTQIPIQASQTLHNLIKDDLFKTYRTLPAATEQYDFMIDWKRVYLVYEKYNNQGDKGLYRLVQKIRFSKYYESEDNVAHPRAFTYQCEQRSAVKPLSEWQANHYQAVQTAAQAYAQECAQALLHTIAQQENTPLY
;
A
#
# COMPACT_ATOMS: atom_id res chain seq x y z
N MET A 1 23.60 -62.03 -23.82
CA MET A 1 23.25 -62.85 -22.64
C MET A 1 23.45 -61.97 -21.42
N SER A 2 22.38 -61.43 -20.82
CA SER A 2 21.63 -62.07 -19.71
C SER A 2 22.50 -62.12 -18.44
N TYR A 3 22.15 -61.61 -17.25
CA TYR A 3 20.88 -61.19 -16.65
C TYR A 3 21.15 -60.22 -15.47
N PHE A 4 20.10 -59.47 -15.11
CA PHE A 4 19.88 -58.61 -13.95
C PHE A 4 20.03 -59.26 -12.54
N LYS A 5 20.13 -58.36 -11.53
CA LYS A 5 19.49 -58.34 -10.17
C LYS A 5 20.49 -58.39 -8.99
N THR A 6 20.41 -57.61 -7.89
CA THR A 6 19.57 -56.51 -7.36
C THR A 6 20.15 -56.09 -5.99
N THR A 7 20.04 -54.79 -5.63
CA THR A 7 19.79 -54.18 -4.28
C THR A 7 20.80 -54.45 -3.13
N THR A 8 21.29 -53.47 -2.38
CA THR A 8 20.59 -52.50 -1.46
C THR A 8 21.52 -51.29 -1.21
N ALA A 9 21.10 -50.02 -1.39
CA ALA A 9 20.43 -49.13 -0.42
C ALA A 9 21.20 -48.97 0.92
N CYS A 10 21.40 -47.81 1.57
CA CYS A 10 20.96 -46.42 1.42
C CYS A 10 21.73 -45.64 2.51
N ALA A 11 22.36 -44.50 2.21
CA ALA A 11 22.63 -43.44 3.19
C ALA A 11 23.27 -42.23 2.47
N ALA A 12 22.57 -41.67 1.48
CA ALA A 12 22.89 -40.33 1.01
C ALA A 12 22.39 -39.37 2.08
N LEU A 13 23.34 -38.84 2.86
CA LEU A 13 23.15 -37.79 3.84
C LEU A 13 22.47 -36.59 3.15
N LEU A 14 21.17 -36.41 3.39
CA LEU A 14 20.46 -35.20 3.03
C LEU A 14 21.00 -34.07 3.92
N LEU A 15 21.92 -33.29 3.37
CA LEU A 15 22.27 -31.97 3.89
C LEU A 15 21.05 -31.06 3.73
N LEU A 16 20.16 -31.12 4.73
CA LEU A 16 19.23 -30.05 5.02
C LEU A 16 20.05 -28.80 5.38
N THR A 17 20.37 -27.98 4.37
CA THR A 17 20.69 -26.58 4.63
C THR A 17 19.40 -25.94 5.13
N ALA A 18 19.19 -26.01 6.44
CA ALA A 18 18.28 -25.13 7.12
C ALA A 18 18.71 -23.70 6.75
N CYS A 19 17.91 -23.02 5.95
CA CYS A 19 17.91 -21.57 5.93
C CYS A 19 17.58 -21.17 7.37
N THR A 20 18.62 -20.96 8.18
CA THR A 20 18.48 -20.32 9.48
C THR A 20 17.97 -18.93 9.16
N SER A 21 16.66 -18.74 9.31
CA SER A 21 16.08 -17.42 9.45
C SER A 21 16.86 -16.77 10.58
N HIS A 22 17.80 -15.89 10.23
CA HIS A 22 18.53 -15.07 11.18
C HIS A 22 17.50 -14.13 11.81
N ILE A 23 16.88 -14.61 12.88
CA ILE A 23 16.18 -13.76 13.84
C ILE A 23 17.31 -13.02 14.56
N PRO A 24 17.47 -11.70 14.36
CA PRO A 24 18.54 -10.96 15.01
C PRO A 24 18.40 -11.10 16.53
N ASN A 25 19.48 -11.54 17.19
CA ASN A 25 19.53 -11.74 18.65
C ASN A 25 19.36 -10.44 19.46
N THR A 26 19.36 -9.28 18.80
CA THR A 26 19.15 -7.97 19.41
C THR A 26 17.87 -7.32 18.86
N PRO A 27 16.95 -6.86 19.71
CA PRO A 27 15.82 -6.02 19.30
C PRO A 27 16.30 -4.86 18.44
N ARG A 28 15.62 -4.58 17.31
CA ARG A 28 15.91 -3.38 16.51
C ARG A 28 15.57 -2.14 17.33
N SER A 29 16.45 -1.15 17.34
CA SER A 29 16.15 0.13 17.97
C SER A 29 15.07 0.89 17.19
N LYS A 30 14.35 1.80 17.86
CA LYS A 30 13.37 2.70 17.22
C LYS A 30 13.93 3.41 16.00
N ALA A 31 15.16 3.91 16.10
CA ALA A 31 15.89 4.54 15.01
C ALA A 31 16.15 3.57 13.82
N GLN A 32 16.43 2.29 14.09
CA GLN A 32 16.59 1.27 13.04
C GLN A 32 15.26 0.91 12.37
N ILE A 33 14.17 0.87 13.13
CA ILE A 33 12.82 0.61 12.60
C ILE A 33 12.38 1.78 11.72
N GLN A 34 12.58 3.01 12.17
CA GLN A 34 12.34 4.22 11.38
C GLN A 34 13.25 4.29 10.14
N ALA A 35 14.54 3.92 10.26
CA ALA A 35 15.43 3.86 9.10
C ALA A 35 14.95 2.84 8.06
N GLY A 36 14.46 1.68 8.51
CA GLY A 36 13.88 0.64 7.64
C GLY A 36 12.56 1.08 6.98
N THR A 37 11.68 1.78 7.71
CA THR A 37 10.45 2.35 7.11
C THR A 37 10.75 3.53 6.19
N ARG A 38 11.89 4.20 6.33
CA ARG A 38 12.35 5.28 5.44
C ARG A 38 13.05 4.74 4.19
N ALA A 39 13.72 3.59 4.28
CA ALA A 39 14.40 2.93 3.18
C ALA A 39 13.46 2.09 2.27
N GLN A 40 12.22 2.55 2.04
CA GLN A 40 11.25 1.80 1.25
C GLN A 40 11.57 1.90 -0.25
N THR A 41 12.24 0.89 -0.79
CA THR A 41 12.60 0.82 -2.23
C THR A 41 11.38 0.86 -3.16
N TYR A 42 10.20 0.50 -2.64
CA TYR A 42 8.93 0.43 -3.36
C TYR A 42 7.99 1.59 -3.04
N LYS A 43 8.48 2.69 -2.45
CA LYS A 43 7.65 3.87 -2.17
C LYS A 43 8.34 5.17 -2.57
N THR A 44 7.53 6.16 -2.90
CA THR A 44 7.95 7.54 -3.18
C THR A 44 7.35 8.43 -2.12
N LEU A 45 8.17 9.21 -1.43
CA LEU A 45 7.68 10.22 -0.51
C LEU A 45 6.96 11.31 -1.30
N LEU A 46 5.71 11.58 -0.95
CA LEU A 46 4.90 12.64 -1.55
C LEU A 46 4.91 13.89 -0.67
N HIS A 47 4.56 13.69 0.61
CA HIS A 47 4.34 14.76 1.59
C HIS A 47 4.95 14.36 2.92
N GLU A 48 5.57 15.30 3.62
CA GLU A 48 6.15 15.07 4.94
C GLU A 48 6.02 16.33 5.79
N ASN A 49 5.63 16.14 7.04
CA ASN A 49 5.71 17.16 8.05
C ASN A 49 6.08 16.56 9.41
N THR A 50 6.84 17.32 10.19
CA THR A 50 7.24 16.99 11.57
C THR A 50 6.83 18.12 12.51
N ALA A 51 6.37 17.79 13.71
CA ALA A 51 6.13 18.74 14.78
C ALA A 51 6.74 18.25 16.10
N PRO A 52 7.21 19.16 16.97
CA PRO A 52 7.65 18.79 18.31
C PRO A 52 6.45 18.41 19.21
N THR A 53 6.70 17.55 20.20
CA THR A 53 5.79 17.28 21.33
C THR A 53 6.09 18.23 22.49
N ALA A 54 5.14 18.46 23.41
CA ALA A 54 5.38 19.33 24.57
C ALA A 54 6.50 18.82 25.49
N GLY A 55 6.71 17.51 25.56
CA GLY A 55 7.83 16.95 26.31
C GLY A 55 9.22 17.11 25.66
N GLY A 56 9.31 17.60 24.42
CA GLY A 56 10.60 17.77 23.71
C GLY A 56 10.95 16.64 22.72
N GLY A 57 10.03 15.72 22.44
CA GLY A 57 10.14 14.75 21.36
C GLY A 57 9.62 15.30 20.03
N SER A 58 9.47 14.45 19.02
CA SER A 58 8.88 14.84 17.73
C SER A 58 7.93 13.78 17.18
N MET A 59 6.89 14.22 16.47
CA MET A 59 5.99 13.38 15.68
C MET A 59 6.10 13.75 14.21
N ARG A 60 6.18 12.72 13.36
CA ARG A 60 6.25 12.87 11.92
C ARG A 60 5.05 12.22 11.24
N VAL A 61 4.48 12.92 10.27
CA VAL A 61 3.42 12.41 9.38
C VAL A 61 3.99 12.38 7.98
N VAL A 62 3.90 11.23 7.32
CA VAL A 62 4.46 10.99 5.98
C VAL A 62 3.42 10.37 5.07
N THR A 63 3.30 10.90 3.86
CA THR A 63 2.50 10.29 2.79
C THR A 63 3.43 9.70 1.74
N TYR A 64 3.20 8.45 1.40
CA TYR A 64 3.92 7.73 0.36
C TYR A 64 3.00 7.32 -0.78
N ALA A 65 3.53 7.31 -1.99
CA ALA A 65 2.96 6.60 -3.14
C ALA A 65 3.69 5.27 -3.36
N ASP A 66 2.97 4.22 -3.74
CA ASP A 66 3.60 2.95 -4.16
C ASP A 66 4.37 3.12 -5.49
N LYS A 67 5.54 2.47 -5.57
CA LYS A 67 6.23 2.15 -6.81
C LYS A 67 5.97 0.70 -7.17
N GLU A 68 5.76 0.45 -8.46
CA GLU A 68 5.53 -0.89 -8.98
C GLU A 68 6.81 -1.75 -9.00
N THR A 69 7.95 -1.13 -9.28
CA THR A 69 9.28 -1.72 -9.13
C THR A 69 10.24 -0.66 -8.59
N PRO A 70 11.41 -1.04 -8.03
CA PRO A 70 12.43 -0.08 -7.56
C PRO A 70 12.83 0.96 -8.62
N ASN A 71 12.79 0.55 -9.90
CA ASN A 71 13.22 1.34 -11.06
C ASN A 71 12.04 1.83 -11.93
N ALA A 72 10.79 1.53 -11.55
CA ALA A 72 9.64 2.08 -12.25
C ALA A 72 9.60 3.59 -12.04
N ASN A 73 9.19 4.33 -13.07
CA ASN A 73 8.88 5.75 -12.90
C ASN A 73 7.89 5.89 -11.74
N PRO A 74 8.27 6.59 -10.67
CA PRO A 74 7.48 6.61 -9.46
C PRO A 74 6.12 7.22 -9.75
N TYR A 75 5.05 6.56 -9.31
CA TYR A 75 3.77 7.22 -9.19
C TYR A 75 3.98 8.45 -8.30
N ASN A 76 3.80 9.64 -8.86
CA ASN A 76 4.05 10.89 -8.15
C ASN A 76 2.84 11.33 -7.29
N GLY A 77 1.91 10.41 -7.00
CA GLY A 77 0.73 10.67 -6.19
C GLY A 77 -0.38 11.46 -6.87
N ASN A 78 -0.08 12.05 -8.03
CA ASN A 78 -0.91 13.06 -8.68
C ASN A 78 -1.40 12.63 -10.06
N GLN A 79 -1.31 11.36 -10.45
CA GLN A 79 -1.73 10.90 -11.77
C GLN A 79 -2.96 9.98 -11.68
N LEU A 80 -3.96 10.24 -12.50
CA LEU A 80 -5.01 9.26 -12.74
C LEU A 80 -4.52 8.23 -13.76
N TYR A 81 -4.73 6.94 -13.49
CA TYR A 81 -4.50 5.86 -14.45
C TYR A 81 -5.81 5.38 -15.07
N LEU A 82 -5.73 4.94 -16.31
CA LEU A 82 -6.86 4.34 -17.03
C LEU A 82 -6.50 2.91 -17.41
N ILE A 83 -7.22 1.95 -16.86
CA ILE A 83 -7.09 0.52 -17.18
C ILE A 83 -8.15 0.19 -18.22
N ARG A 84 -7.72 -0.06 -19.46
CA ARG A 84 -8.62 -0.34 -20.59
C ARG A 84 -8.77 -1.84 -20.81
N PRO A 85 -9.83 -2.29 -21.52
CA PRO A 85 -9.96 -3.68 -21.94
C PRO A 85 -8.70 -4.22 -22.67
N SER A 86 -8.04 -3.40 -23.48
CA SER A 86 -6.80 -3.76 -24.20
C SER A 86 -5.61 -4.08 -23.29
N ASP A 87 -5.57 -3.53 -22.07
CA ASP A 87 -4.53 -3.86 -21.09
C ASP A 87 -4.69 -5.28 -20.51
N SER A 88 -5.83 -5.95 -20.75
CA SER A 88 -6.09 -7.32 -20.29
C SER A 88 -5.20 -8.37 -20.94
N SER A 89 -4.64 -8.09 -22.13
CA SER A 89 -3.62 -8.94 -22.75
C SER A 89 -2.38 -9.11 -21.84
N LYS A 90 -2.05 -8.07 -21.08
CA LYS A 90 -0.99 -8.10 -20.06
C LYS A 90 -1.38 -8.94 -18.85
N ILE A 91 -2.67 -9.00 -18.48
CA ILE A 91 -3.16 -9.91 -17.43
C ILE A 91 -2.91 -11.36 -17.84
N VAL A 92 -3.24 -11.74 -19.07
CA VAL A 92 -3.02 -13.12 -19.55
C VAL A 92 -1.53 -13.46 -19.50
N ALA A 93 -0.66 -12.56 -19.97
CA ALA A 93 0.79 -12.76 -19.88
C ALA A 93 1.30 -12.86 -18.43
N LEU A 94 0.83 -11.98 -17.52
CA LEU A 94 1.15 -12.04 -16.09
C LEU A 94 0.64 -13.34 -15.44
N LYS A 95 -0.56 -13.80 -15.82
CA LYS A 95 -1.14 -15.07 -15.37
C LYS A 95 -0.29 -16.24 -15.84
N THR A 96 0.13 -16.26 -17.10
CA THR A 96 1.00 -17.33 -17.63
C THR A 96 2.37 -17.32 -16.95
N LEU A 97 2.97 -16.14 -16.76
CA LEU A 97 4.27 -16.02 -16.11
C LEU A 97 4.22 -16.41 -14.62
N LYS A 98 3.20 -15.94 -13.89
CA LYS A 98 2.99 -16.31 -12.48
C LYS A 98 2.61 -17.79 -12.33
N LEU A 99 1.85 -18.36 -13.26
CA LEU A 99 1.52 -19.80 -13.29
C LEU A 99 2.76 -20.66 -13.56
N LEU A 100 3.62 -20.25 -14.50
CA LEU A 100 4.90 -20.93 -14.75
C LEU A 100 5.79 -20.85 -13.50
N ALA A 101 5.82 -19.69 -12.82
CA ALA A 101 6.56 -19.53 -11.58
C ALA A 101 5.99 -20.40 -10.44
N THR A 102 4.66 -20.46 -10.26
CA THR A 102 4.04 -21.29 -9.21
C THR A 102 4.10 -22.79 -9.50
N LEU A 103 4.09 -23.21 -10.77
CA LEU A 103 4.35 -24.61 -11.18
C LEU A 103 5.78 -25.04 -10.83
N THR A 104 6.74 -24.11 -10.86
CA THR A 104 8.11 -24.39 -10.41
C THR A 104 8.30 -24.28 -8.89
N SER A 105 7.42 -23.60 -8.16
CA SER A 105 7.58 -23.31 -6.73
C SER A 105 6.51 -23.92 -5.80
N GLY A 106 5.60 -24.76 -6.32
CA GLY A 106 4.64 -25.55 -5.52
C GLY A 106 3.55 -24.78 -4.77
N GLY A 107 3.27 -23.53 -5.14
CA GLY A 107 2.28 -22.69 -4.45
C GLY A 107 0.87 -22.72 -5.07
N SER A 108 -0.18 -22.69 -4.23
CA SER A 108 -1.56 -22.52 -4.69
C SER A 108 -1.84 -21.07 -5.09
N TYR A 109 -2.49 -20.89 -6.24
CA TYR A 109 -2.69 -19.61 -6.90
C TYR A 109 -4.03 -18.98 -6.53
N GLN A 110 -4.00 -17.78 -5.95
CA GLN A 110 -5.17 -16.88 -5.85
C GLN A 110 -5.16 -15.89 -7.02
N SER A 111 -6.31 -15.81 -7.70
CA SER A 111 -6.64 -14.98 -8.88
C SER A 111 -5.95 -13.60 -8.94
N SER A 112 -5.33 -13.27 -10.08
CA SER A 112 -4.93 -11.88 -10.40
C SER A 112 -6.16 -11.04 -10.76
N ASP A 113 -6.47 -10.08 -9.91
CA ASP A 113 -7.55 -9.11 -10.11
C ASP A 113 -7.13 -8.00 -11.08
N LYS A 114 -8.09 -7.41 -11.81
CA LYS A 114 -7.85 -6.31 -12.77
C LYS A 114 -7.14 -5.10 -12.15
N GLU A 115 -7.19 -4.99 -10.83
CA GLU A 115 -6.57 -3.95 -10.01
C GLU A 115 -5.04 -4.11 -9.90
N GLU A 116 -4.49 -5.27 -10.28
CA GLU A 116 -3.05 -5.47 -10.42
C GLU A 116 -2.50 -4.84 -11.70
N LEU A 117 -3.35 -4.43 -12.64
CA LEU A 117 -2.91 -3.72 -13.84
C LEU A 117 -2.51 -2.28 -13.53
N VAL A 118 -1.42 -1.85 -14.16
CA VAL A 118 -0.93 -0.47 -14.14
C VAL A 118 -1.88 0.48 -14.85
N GLY A 119 -2.40 0.05 -16.01
CA GLY A 119 -3.09 0.91 -16.96
C GLY A 119 -2.14 1.93 -17.62
N THR A 120 -2.74 2.94 -18.24
CA THR A 120 -2.03 4.07 -18.88
C THR A 120 -2.17 5.33 -18.02
N PRO A 121 -1.10 6.04 -17.68
CA PRO A 121 -1.20 7.30 -16.95
C PRO A 121 -1.86 8.37 -17.82
N THR A 122 -2.73 9.16 -17.21
CA THR A 122 -3.27 10.39 -17.79
C THR A 122 -2.41 11.59 -17.36
N GLN A 123 -2.52 12.70 -18.07
CA GLN A 123 -1.85 13.95 -17.71
C GLN A 123 -2.62 14.77 -16.65
N ILE A 124 -3.69 14.21 -16.07
CA ILE A 124 -4.56 14.94 -15.15
C ILE A 124 -4.01 14.87 -13.73
N PRO A 125 -3.77 16.03 -13.07
CA PRO A 125 -3.34 16.09 -11.69
C PRO A 125 -4.47 15.71 -10.73
N ILE A 126 -4.24 14.75 -9.82
CA ILE A 126 -5.14 14.41 -8.72
C ILE A 126 -4.52 14.86 -7.39
N GLN A 127 -4.94 16.01 -6.86
CA GLN A 127 -4.36 16.63 -5.66
C GLN A 127 -4.93 16.12 -4.32
N ALA A 128 -5.72 15.05 -4.36
CA ALA A 128 -6.41 14.54 -3.16
C ALA A 128 -5.45 14.01 -2.08
N SER A 129 -4.22 13.62 -2.46
CA SER A 129 -3.18 13.15 -1.53
C SER A 129 -2.72 14.25 -0.55
N GLN A 130 -2.57 15.49 -1.02
CA GLN A 130 -2.17 16.63 -0.20
C GLN A 130 -3.28 17.01 0.78
N THR A 131 -4.53 17.00 0.31
CA THR A 131 -5.69 17.26 1.17
C THR A 131 -5.74 16.26 2.32
N LEU A 132 -5.66 14.97 2.00
CA LEU A 132 -5.63 13.91 3.01
C LEU A 132 -4.49 14.13 4.01
N HIS A 133 -3.28 14.40 3.51
CA HIS A 133 -2.12 14.64 4.36
C HIS A 133 -2.35 15.79 5.33
N ASN A 134 -2.85 16.93 4.85
CA ASN A 134 -3.08 18.11 5.67
C ASN A 134 -4.13 17.86 6.75
N LEU A 135 -5.24 17.21 6.42
CA LEU A 135 -6.30 16.88 7.38
C LEU A 135 -5.78 16.00 8.52
N ILE A 136 -5.07 14.92 8.18
CA ILE A 136 -4.51 14.00 9.17
C ILE A 136 -3.42 14.68 10.01
N LYS A 137 -2.51 15.40 9.35
CA LYS A 137 -1.44 16.14 10.03
C LYS A 137 -1.98 17.16 11.01
N ASP A 138 -2.93 17.98 10.59
CA ASP A 138 -3.46 19.06 11.42
C ASP A 138 -4.17 18.53 12.67
N ASP A 139 -4.90 17.42 12.54
CA ASP A 139 -5.53 16.76 13.68
C ASP A 139 -4.52 16.12 14.62
N LEU A 140 -3.62 15.27 14.08
CA LEU A 140 -2.59 14.61 14.88
C LEU A 140 -1.68 15.63 15.57
N PHE A 141 -1.29 16.73 14.92
CA PHE A 141 -0.43 17.72 15.55
C PHE A 141 -1.14 18.52 16.65
N LYS A 142 -2.44 18.77 16.55
CA LYS A 142 -3.19 19.36 17.68
C LYS A 142 -3.13 18.44 18.90
N THR A 143 -3.31 17.14 18.66
CA THR A 143 -3.38 16.13 19.70
C THR A 143 -2.02 15.81 20.32
N TYR A 144 -0.96 15.70 19.52
CA TYR A 144 0.37 15.28 20.03
C TYR A 144 1.20 16.42 20.60
N ARG A 145 0.91 17.67 20.24
CA ARG A 145 1.57 18.84 20.84
C ARG A 145 1.27 18.99 22.33
N THR A 146 0.18 18.41 22.83
CA THR A 146 -0.19 18.49 24.25
C THR A 146 0.42 17.36 25.08
N LEU A 147 1.07 16.37 24.45
CA LEU A 147 1.64 15.23 25.16
C LEU A 147 2.89 15.65 25.97
N PRO A 148 2.92 15.36 27.27
CA PRO A 148 4.06 15.70 28.13
C PRO A 148 5.29 14.80 27.89
N ALA A 149 5.17 13.75 27.06
CA ALA A 149 6.24 12.81 26.80
C ALA A 149 7.32 13.40 25.88
N ALA A 150 8.57 13.31 26.33
CA ALA A 150 9.77 13.75 25.61
C ALA A 150 10.21 12.82 24.48
N THR A 151 9.54 11.69 24.31
CA THR A 151 10.01 10.62 23.45
C THR A 151 9.62 10.88 22.00
N GLU A 152 10.59 10.75 21.09
CA GLU A 152 10.33 10.69 19.65
C GLU A 152 9.24 9.66 19.36
N GLN A 153 8.28 10.01 18.53
CA GLN A 153 7.15 9.17 18.16
C GLN A 153 7.45 8.40 16.88
N TYR A 154 6.88 7.21 16.72
CA TYR A 154 6.91 6.54 15.43
C TYR A 154 6.19 7.37 14.37
N ASP A 155 6.68 7.28 13.13
CA ASP A 155 6.06 7.95 12.00
C ASP A 155 4.61 7.47 11.81
N PHE A 156 3.70 8.40 11.60
CA PHE A 156 2.37 8.11 11.10
C PHE A 156 2.42 8.07 9.57
N MET A 157 2.21 6.91 8.99
CA MET A 157 2.37 6.67 7.56
C MET A 157 1.02 6.62 6.85
N ILE A 158 0.92 7.34 5.74
CA ILE A 158 -0.22 7.38 4.82
C ILE A 158 0.24 6.76 3.50
N ASP A 159 -0.16 5.52 3.23
CA ASP A 159 0.11 4.82 1.97
C ASP A 159 -1.00 5.16 0.97
N TRP A 160 -0.72 6.15 0.11
CA TRP A 160 -1.57 6.57 -0.99
C TRP A 160 -1.37 5.67 -2.21
N LYS A 161 -2.34 4.81 -2.49
CA LYS A 161 -2.28 3.96 -3.69
C LYS A 161 -2.68 4.77 -4.93
N ARG A 162 -2.38 4.21 -6.10
CA ARG A 162 -2.76 4.77 -7.40
C ARG A 162 -4.27 5.01 -7.46
N VAL A 163 -4.66 6.15 -8.04
CA VAL A 163 -6.05 6.42 -8.41
C VAL A 163 -6.24 5.95 -9.84
N TYR A 164 -7.24 5.12 -10.11
CA TYR A 164 -7.46 4.60 -11.45
C TYR A 164 -8.93 4.40 -11.80
N LEU A 165 -9.23 4.58 -13.08
CA LEU A 165 -10.48 4.14 -13.70
C LEU A 165 -10.26 2.73 -14.28
N VAL A 166 -11.04 1.76 -13.83
CA VAL A 166 -10.99 0.37 -14.34
C VAL A 166 -12.29 -0.01 -15.03
N TYR A 167 -12.20 -0.69 -16.17
CA TYR A 167 -13.36 -1.17 -16.89
C TYR A 167 -14.07 -2.31 -16.11
N GLU A 168 -15.39 -2.19 -15.93
CA GLU A 168 -16.19 -3.19 -15.21
C GLU A 168 -16.45 -4.45 -16.04
N LYS A 169 -16.92 -4.27 -17.28
CA LYS A 169 -17.23 -5.37 -18.21
C LYS A 169 -16.49 -5.19 -19.53
N TYR A 170 -16.03 -6.31 -20.09
CA TYR A 170 -15.49 -6.36 -21.45
C TYR A 170 -16.67 -6.26 -22.42
N ASN A 171 -16.99 -5.06 -22.90
CA ASN A 171 -17.85 -4.93 -24.06
C ASN A 171 -16.98 -4.64 -25.28
N ASN A 172 -17.22 -5.35 -26.38
CA ASN A 172 -16.58 -5.08 -27.68
C ASN A 172 -17.05 -3.73 -28.30
N GLN A 173 -17.53 -2.80 -27.48
CA GLN A 173 -18.14 -1.54 -27.88
C GLN A 173 -17.25 -0.31 -27.59
N GLY A 174 -15.97 -0.50 -27.30
CA GLY A 174 -15.00 0.60 -27.16
C GLY A 174 -15.32 1.56 -26.00
N ASP A 175 -15.36 2.87 -26.28
CA ASP A 175 -15.60 3.96 -25.31
C ASP A 175 -17.00 3.93 -24.64
N LYS A 176 -17.84 2.96 -24.96
CA LYS A 176 -19.16 2.72 -24.35
C LYS A 176 -19.10 1.87 -23.07
N GLY A 177 -17.90 1.53 -22.59
CA GLY A 177 -17.71 0.77 -21.36
C GLY A 177 -18.03 1.57 -20.09
N LEU A 178 -18.57 0.90 -19.08
CA LEU A 178 -18.66 1.44 -17.72
C LEU A 178 -17.31 1.29 -17.02
N TYR A 179 -16.87 2.36 -16.39
CA TYR A 179 -15.64 2.43 -15.62
C TYR A 179 -15.94 2.74 -14.17
N ARG A 180 -15.24 2.04 -13.29
CA ARG A 180 -15.25 2.24 -11.86
C ARG A 180 -14.04 3.06 -11.46
N LEU A 181 -14.26 4.11 -10.68
CA LEU A 181 -13.16 4.81 -10.01
C LEU A 181 -12.73 3.98 -8.80
N VAL A 182 -11.42 3.73 -8.71
CA VAL A 182 -10.80 3.00 -7.61
C VAL A 182 -9.66 3.81 -7.03
N GLN A 183 -9.65 3.86 -5.71
CA GLN A 183 -8.70 4.55 -4.87
C GLN A 183 -8.59 3.75 -3.58
N LYS A 184 -7.37 3.53 -3.12
CA LYS A 184 -7.09 2.81 -1.87
C LYS A 184 -6.14 3.64 -1.05
N ILE A 185 -6.45 3.77 0.23
CA ILE A 185 -5.63 4.50 1.19
C ILE A 185 -5.46 3.57 2.39
N ARG A 186 -4.21 3.39 2.80
CA ARG A 186 -3.88 2.66 4.03
C ARG A 186 -3.11 3.57 4.96
N PHE A 187 -3.45 3.53 6.23
CA PHE A 187 -2.73 4.21 7.29
C PHE A 187 -2.04 3.18 8.16
N SER A 188 -0.85 3.54 8.64
CA SER A 188 -0.16 2.71 9.61
C SER A 188 0.67 3.55 10.57
N LYS A 189 0.67 3.16 11.85
CA LYS A 189 1.59 3.70 12.86
C LYS A 189 2.13 2.54 13.68
N TYR A 190 3.44 2.49 13.85
CA TYR A 190 4.06 1.54 14.77
C TYR A 190 3.97 2.06 16.21
N TYR A 191 3.88 1.15 17.17
CA TYR A 191 3.96 1.45 18.59
C TYR A 191 4.70 0.32 19.31
N GLU A 192 5.29 0.64 20.46
CA GLU A 192 5.99 -0.35 21.28
C GLU A 192 4.93 -1.21 21.96
N SER A 193 5.06 -2.54 21.89
CA SER A 193 4.24 -3.44 22.71
C SER A 193 5.02 -3.82 23.95
N GLU A 194 4.37 -3.82 25.11
CA GLU A 194 4.93 -4.23 26.41
C GLU A 194 5.60 -5.61 26.34
N ASP A 195 5.11 -6.49 25.46
CA ASP A 195 5.60 -7.87 25.32
C ASP A 195 6.89 -8.01 24.49
N ASN A 196 7.21 -7.06 23.58
CA ASN A 196 8.37 -7.18 22.70
C ASN A 196 8.74 -5.88 21.96
N VAL A 197 9.83 -5.22 22.38
CA VAL A 197 10.39 -4.04 21.68
C VAL A 197 10.99 -4.41 20.31
N ALA A 198 11.40 -5.66 20.08
CA ALA A 198 11.97 -6.11 18.81
C ALA A 198 10.94 -6.21 17.67
N HIS A 199 9.65 -6.34 18.02
CA HIS A 199 8.55 -6.53 17.08
C HIS A 199 7.43 -5.53 17.40
N PRO A 200 7.61 -4.23 17.09
CA PRO A 200 6.59 -3.23 17.35
C PRO A 200 5.30 -3.64 16.66
N ARG A 201 4.18 -3.50 17.38
CA ARG A 201 2.86 -3.69 16.77
C ARG A 201 2.58 -2.51 15.85
N ALA A 202 1.75 -2.75 14.84
CA ALA A 202 1.30 -1.72 13.93
C ALA A 202 -0.20 -1.54 14.08
N PHE A 203 -0.63 -0.32 14.37
CA PHE A 203 -1.97 0.11 14.03
C PHE A 203 -2.05 0.15 12.50
N THR A 204 -3.09 -0.45 11.93
CA THR A 204 -3.36 -0.36 10.49
C THR A 204 -4.83 -0.07 10.27
N TYR A 205 -5.12 0.91 9.43
CA TYR A 205 -6.48 1.22 8.99
C TYR A 205 -6.50 1.31 7.47
N GLN A 206 -7.46 0.65 6.84
CA GLN A 206 -7.61 0.70 5.39
C GLN A 206 -8.97 1.31 5.06
N CYS A 207 -8.95 2.38 4.27
CA CYS A 207 -10.17 2.91 3.71
C CYS A 207 -10.60 2.05 2.52
N GLU A 208 -11.88 1.72 2.47
CA GLU A 208 -12.51 1.09 1.33
C GLU A 208 -13.36 2.12 0.59
N GLN A 209 -13.12 2.28 -0.71
CA GLN A 209 -13.88 3.25 -1.51
C GLN A 209 -15.28 2.72 -1.84
N ARG A 210 -16.28 3.60 -1.68
CA ARG A 210 -17.58 3.46 -2.36
C ARG A 210 -17.36 3.70 -3.85
N SER A 211 -17.33 2.61 -4.59
CA SER A 211 -17.01 2.61 -6.01
C SER A 211 -18.11 3.28 -6.84
N ALA A 212 -17.83 4.48 -7.37
CA ALA A 212 -18.69 5.10 -8.38
C ALA A 212 -18.44 4.46 -9.75
N VAL A 213 -19.51 4.10 -10.44
CA VAL A 213 -19.46 3.50 -11.79
C VAL A 213 -20.18 4.41 -12.77
N LYS A 214 -19.48 4.82 -13.84
CA LYS A 214 -20.02 5.71 -14.89
C LYS A 214 -19.43 5.35 -16.26
N PRO A 215 -20.08 5.73 -17.37
CA PRO A 215 -19.47 5.70 -18.69
C PRO A 215 -18.13 6.45 -18.71
N LEU A 216 -17.17 5.99 -19.53
CA LEU A 216 -15.87 6.65 -19.64
C LEU A 216 -16.01 8.13 -20.06
N SER A 217 -16.91 8.42 -20.99
CA SER A 217 -17.18 9.79 -21.45
C SER A 217 -17.62 10.72 -20.33
N GLU A 218 -18.44 10.25 -19.39
CA GLU A 218 -18.82 11.03 -18.20
C GLU A 218 -17.64 11.26 -17.27
N TRP A 219 -16.75 10.27 -17.11
CA TRP A 219 -15.53 10.46 -16.33
C TRP A 219 -14.56 11.43 -16.98
N GLN A 220 -14.51 11.49 -18.32
CA GLN A 220 -13.61 12.34 -19.09
C GLN A 220 -14.14 13.77 -19.26
N ALA A 221 -15.45 13.97 -19.11
CA ALA A 221 -16.10 15.26 -19.24
C ALA A 221 -15.44 16.32 -18.33
N ASN A 222 -15.39 17.57 -18.82
CA ASN A 222 -14.84 18.72 -18.11
C ASN A 222 -13.43 18.46 -17.54
N HIS A 223 -12.54 17.85 -18.33
CA HIS A 223 -11.18 17.51 -17.92
C HIS A 223 -11.14 16.63 -16.65
N TYR A 224 -12.00 15.62 -16.60
CA TYR A 224 -12.10 14.69 -15.48
C TYR A 224 -12.52 15.32 -14.14
N GLN A 225 -13.33 16.39 -14.19
CA GLN A 225 -13.84 17.05 -12.98
C GLN A 225 -14.51 16.08 -12.01
N ALA A 226 -15.33 15.14 -12.51
CA ALA A 226 -16.00 14.16 -11.67
C ALA A 226 -15.01 13.23 -10.93
N VAL A 227 -13.89 12.86 -11.57
CA VAL A 227 -12.84 12.08 -10.92
C VAL A 227 -12.16 12.88 -9.81
N GLN A 228 -11.83 14.15 -10.08
CA GLN A 228 -11.19 15.01 -9.10
C GLN A 228 -12.09 15.21 -7.87
N THR A 229 -13.38 15.50 -8.08
CA THR A 229 -14.36 15.66 -7.01
C THR A 229 -14.51 14.38 -6.20
N ALA A 230 -14.65 13.22 -6.86
CA ALA A 230 -14.81 11.94 -6.17
C ALA A 230 -13.56 11.55 -5.37
N ALA A 231 -12.36 11.77 -5.93
CA ALA A 231 -11.10 11.46 -5.24
C ALA A 231 -10.88 12.38 -4.02
N GLN A 232 -11.25 13.65 -4.14
CA GLN A 232 -11.20 14.63 -3.06
C GLN A 232 -12.19 14.28 -1.94
N ALA A 233 -13.45 13.97 -2.30
CA ALA A 233 -14.47 13.57 -1.34
C ALA A 233 -14.06 12.31 -0.59
N TYR A 234 -13.56 11.29 -1.30
CA TYR A 234 -13.08 10.07 -0.67
C TYR A 234 -11.90 10.31 0.28
N ALA A 235 -10.94 11.17 -0.09
CA ALA A 235 -9.86 11.55 0.80
C ALA A 235 -10.37 12.21 2.10
N GLN A 236 -11.36 13.08 2.00
CA GLN A 236 -11.98 13.75 3.15
C GLN A 236 -12.75 12.76 4.03
N GLU A 237 -13.60 11.93 3.44
CA GLU A 237 -14.38 10.90 4.15
C GLU A 237 -13.46 9.91 4.87
N CYS A 238 -12.42 9.46 4.18
CA CYS A 238 -11.41 8.55 4.71
C CYS A 238 -10.65 9.16 5.89
N ALA A 239 -10.27 10.45 5.82
CA ALA A 239 -9.66 11.14 6.94
C ALA A 239 -10.61 11.22 8.14
N GLN A 240 -11.86 11.66 7.92
CA GLN A 240 -12.85 11.78 8.98
C GLN A 240 -13.13 10.44 9.66
N ALA A 241 -13.30 9.37 8.88
CA ALA A 241 -13.54 8.03 9.40
C ALA A 241 -12.36 7.54 10.26
N LEU A 242 -11.12 7.71 9.76
CA LEU A 242 -9.92 7.39 10.54
C LEU A 242 -9.87 8.18 11.84
N LEU A 243 -10.00 9.51 11.79
CA LEU A 243 -9.88 10.37 12.98
C LEU A 243 -10.97 10.05 14.02
N HIS A 244 -12.18 9.74 13.57
CA HIS A 244 -13.25 9.25 14.44
C HIS A 244 -12.89 7.90 15.08
N THR A 245 -12.34 6.95 14.32
CA THR A 245 -11.85 5.68 14.88
C THR A 245 -10.75 5.89 15.91
N ILE A 246 -9.81 6.80 15.65
CA ILE A 246 -8.73 7.16 16.58
C ILE A 246 -9.31 7.75 17.87
N ALA A 247 -10.25 8.68 17.77
CA ALA A 247 -10.86 9.34 18.93
C ALA A 247 -11.66 8.37 19.82
N GLN A 248 -12.26 7.32 19.24
CA GLN A 248 -13.03 6.32 19.99
C GLN A 248 -12.16 5.26 20.68
N GLN A 249 -10.89 5.12 20.29
CA GLN A 249 -9.96 4.18 20.92
C GLN A 249 -9.34 4.82 22.18
N GLU A 250 -10.11 4.96 23.26
CA GLU A 250 -9.62 5.51 24.54
C GLU A 250 -8.50 4.67 25.20
N ASN A 251 -8.35 3.40 24.80
CA ASN A 251 -7.43 2.43 25.46
C ASN A 251 -6.44 1.72 24.53
N THR A 252 -6.33 2.10 23.24
CA THR A 252 -5.26 1.57 22.38
C THR A 252 -4.24 2.68 22.18
N PRO A 253 -2.99 2.51 22.62
CA PRO A 253 -2.00 3.56 22.45
C PRO A 253 -1.71 3.69 20.96
N LEU A 254 -2.30 4.71 20.34
CA LEU A 254 -1.59 5.43 19.30
C LEU A 254 -0.45 6.24 19.93
N TYR A 255 -0.37 6.36 21.26
CA TYR A 255 0.62 7.09 22.05
C TYR A 255 1.77 6.21 22.55
#